data_AF-K2CXJ9-F1
#
_entry.id   AF-K2CXJ9-F1
#
_cell.length_a   1.000
_cell.length_b   1.000
_cell.length_c   1.000
_cell.angle_alpha   90.00
_cell.angle_beta   90.00
_cell.angle_gamma   90.00
#
_symmetry.space_group_name_H-M   'P 1'
#
loop_
_entity.id
_entity.type
_entity.pdbx_description
1 polymer ?
#
loop_
_entity_poly.entity_id
_entity_poly.type
_entity_poly.pdbx_seq_one_letter_code
_entity_poly.pdbx_strand_id
1 'polypeptide(L)' 'MEKKLSTIAVLYFVIGLIFAFIFALYYRWSAFSYFSPGFFSVVLTWPYQAIGFTKDLLYYGLAGKPV' A
#
# COMPACT_ATOMS: atom_id res chain seq x y z
N MET A 1 20.94 -14.50 13.70
CA MET A 1 19.63 -14.72 13.05
C MET A 1 18.76 -13.47 13.11
N GLU A 2 18.70 -12.80 14.27
CA GLU A 2 17.99 -11.53 14.49
C GLU A 2 18.26 -10.45 13.44
N LYS A 3 19.53 -10.22 13.07
CA LYS A 3 19.88 -9.21 12.04
C LYS A 3 19.18 -9.47 10.70
N LYS A 4 19.07 -10.73 10.26
CA LYS A 4 18.43 -11.08 8.97
C LYS A 4 16.92 -10.89 9.03
N LEU A 5 16.28 -11.29 10.13
CA LEU A 5 14.84 -11.09 10.33
C LEU A 5 14.49 -9.60 10.37
N SER A 6 15.30 -8.80 11.07
CA SER A 6 15.15 -7.35 11.10
C SER A 6 15.29 -6.74 9.70
N THR A 7 16.31 -7.13 8.92
CA THR A 7 16.46 -6.67 7.53
C THR A 7 15.25 -7.02 6.68
N ILE A 8 14.72 -8.25 6.78
CA ILE A 8 13.53 -8.66 6.03
C ILE A 8 12.31 -7.83 6.44
N ALA A 9 12.10 -7.61 7.73
CA ALA A 9 11.00 -6.79 8.23
C ALA A 9 11.09 -5.33 7.74
N VAL A 10 12.29 -4.75 7.76
CA VAL A 10 12.53 -3.40 7.23
C VAL A 10 12.23 -3.34 5.74
N LEU A 11 12.72 -4.31 4.95
CA LEU A 11 12.45 -4.36 3.52
C LEU A 11 10.95 -4.51 3.24
N TYR A 12 10.27 -5.41 3.96
CA TYR A 12 8.83 -5.60 3.85
C TYR A 12 8.06 -4.30 4.13
N PHE A 13 8.44 -3.58 5.18
CA PHE A 13 7.84 -2.30 5.55
C PHE A 13 8.08 -1.21 4.51
N VAL A 14 9.31 -1.10 3.98
CA VAL A 14 9.66 -0.10 2.95
C VAL A 14 8.89 -0.36 1.66
N ILE A 15 8.79 -1.61 1.22
CA ILE A 15 7.98 -1.99 0.05
C ILE A 15 6.51 -1.65 0.30
N GLY A 16 6.00 -1.99 1.49
CA GLY A 16 4.64 -1.67 1.91
C GLY A 16 4.35 -0.17 1.92
N LEU A 17 5.31 0.66 2.35
CA LEU A 17 5.19 2.12 2.32
C LEU A 17 5.03 2.64 0.89
N ILE A 18 5.91 2.21 -0.02
CA ILE A 18 5.85 2.60 -1.42
C ILE A 18 4.50 2.18 -2.03
N PHE A 19 4.08 0.95 -1.77
CA PHE A 19 2.78 0.45 -2.22
C PHE A 19 1.62 1.28 -1.65
N ALA A 20 1.62 1.59 -0.36
CA ALA A 20 0.56 2.36 0.28
C ALA A 20 0.44 3.78 -0.27
N PHE A 21 1.55 4.42 -0.65
CA PHE A 21 1.50 5.70 -1.35
C PHE A 21 0.85 5.58 -2.74
N ILE A 22 1.27 4.59 -3.53
CA ILE A 22 0.67 4.33 -4.86
C ILE A 22 -0.82 4.02 -4.71
N PHE A 23 -1.18 3.19 -3.73
CA PHE A 23 -2.56 2.83 -3.39
C PHE A 23 -3.37 4.09 -3.04
N ALA A 24 -2.89 4.92 -2.10
CA ALA A 24 -3.57 6.14 -1.68
C ALA A 24 -3.77 7.13 -2.85
N LEU A 25 -2.78 7.26 -3.74
CA LEU A 25 -2.90 8.08 -4.94
C LEU A 25 -3.94 7.53 -5.92
N TYR A 26 -3.89 6.23 -6.18
CA TYR A 26 -4.81 5.56 -7.09
C TYR A 26 -6.27 5.64 -6.64
N TYR A 27 -6.48 5.51 -5.33
CA TYR A 27 -7.80 5.60 -4.70
C TYR A 27 -8.20 7.03 -4.30
N ARG A 28 -7.40 8.03 -4.70
CA ARG A 28 -7.67 9.46 -4.48
C ARG A 28 -7.96 9.81 -3.02
N TRP A 29 -7.22 9.20 -2.10
CA TRP A 29 -7.30 9.51 -0.68
C TRP A 29 -6.97 10.97 -0.41
N SER A 30 -7.48 11.52 0.69
CA SER A 30 -7.21 12.91 1.04
C SER A 30 -5.73 13.10 1.36
N ALA A 31 -5.20 14.30 1.14
CA ALA A 31 -3.76 14.57 1.22
C ALA A 31 -3.15 14.16 2.56
N PHE A 32 -3.90 14.20 3.67
CA PHE A 32 -3.44 13.86 5.01
C PHE A 32 -3.82 12.44 5.47
N SER A 33 -4.42 11.62 4.61
CA SER A 33 -4.80 10.24 4.94
C SER A 33 -3.60 9.35 5.29
N TYR A 34 -2.37 9.75 4.97
CA TYR A 34 -1.16 9.01 5.35
C TYR A 34 -0.92 8.96 6.88
N PHE A 35 -1.55 9.84 7.65
CA PHE A 35 -1.56 9.76 9.13
C PHE A 35 -2.64 8.81 9.68
N SER A 36 -3.52 8.29 8.83
CA SER A 36 -4.64 7.48 9.28
C SER A 36 -4.21 6.04 9.61
N PRO A 37 -4.92 5.37 10.54
CA PRO A 37 -4.75 3.92 10.76
C PRO A 37 -4.94 3.09 9.49
N GLY A 38 -5.81 3.55 8.57
CA GLY A 38 -6.05 2.89 7.29
C GLY A 38 -4.80 2.81 6.41
N PHE A 39 -4.00 3.88 6.37
CA PHE A 39 -2.76 3.91 5.60
C PHE A 39 -1.76 2.86 6.12
N PHE A 40 -1.52 2.83 7.43
CA PHE A 40 -0.63 1.84 8.05
C PHE A 40 -1.16 0.40 7.93
N SER A 41 -2.47 0.22 7.93
CA SER A 41 -3.07 -1.07 7.60
C SER A 41 -2.66 -1.54 6.19
N VAL A 42 -2.68 -0.65 5.20
CA VAL A 42 -2.21 -0.97 3.84
C VAL A 42 -0.71 -1.25 3.82
N VAL A 43 0.11 -0.46 4.51
CA VAL A 43 1.57 -0.69 4.61
C VAL A 43 1.88 -2.09 5.13
N LEU A 44 1.19 -2.54 6.18
CA LEU A 44 1.45 -3.84 6.81
C LEU A 44 0.81 -5.01 6.08
N THR A 45 -0.26 -4.78 5.32
CA THR A 45 -1.03 -5.84 4.62
C THR A 45 -0.93 -5.76 3.10
N TRP A 46 0.06 -5.03 2.57
CA TRP A 46 0.22 -4.75 1.14
C TRP A 46 0.15 -5.98 0.22
N PRO A 47 0.65 -7.19 0.57
CA PRO A 47 0.56 -8.34 -0.33
C PRO A 47 -0.89 -8.76 -0.57
N TYR A 48 -1.74 -8.64 0.45
CA TYR A 48 -3.16 -8.95 0.35
C TYR A 48 -3.90 -7.84 -0.43
N GLN A 49 -3.57 -6.58 -0.13
CA GLN A 49 -4.17 -5.42 -0.81
C GLN A 49 -3.78 -5.36 -2.30
N ALA A 50 -2.58 -5.85 -2.66
CA ALA A 50 -2.09 -5.87 -4.04
C ALA A 50 -2.98 -6.68 -4.99
N ILE A 51 -3.65 -7.74 -4.50
CA ILE A 51 -4.57 -8.54 -5.29
C ILE A 51 -5.80 -7.70 -5.69
N GLY A 52 -6.39 -6.99 -4.72
CA GLY A 52 -7.52 -6.09 -4.97
C GLY A 52 -7.12 -4.91 -5.84
N PHE A 53 -5.97 -4.29 -5.53
CA PHE A 53 -5.40 -3.20 -6.30
C PHE A 53 -5.18 -3.55 -7.78
N THR A 54 -4.63 -4.73 -8.06
CA THR A 54 -4.39 -5.19 -9.44
C THR A 54 -5.70 -5.39 -10.19
N LYS A 55 -6.73 -5.97 -9.55
CA LYS A 55 -8.05 -6.12 -10.15
C LYS A 55 -8.68 -4.76 -10.46
N ASP A 56 -8.59 -3.83 -9.51
CA ASP A 56 -9.09 -2.47 -9.71
C ASP A 56 -8.30 -1.76 -10.82
N LEU A 57 -6.99 -1.96 -10.93
CA LEU A 57 -6.15 -1.40 -12.00
C LEU A 57 -6.54 -1.96 -13.37
N LEU A 58 -6.84 -3.25 -13.47
CA LEU A 58 -7.30 -3.88 -14.71
C LEU A 58 -8.71 -3.40 -15.11
N TYR A 59 -9.57 -3.12 -14.13
CA TYR A 59 -10.95 -2.72 -14.40
C TYR A 59 -11.11 -1.21 -14.67
N TYR A 60 -10.49 -0.37 -13.84
CA TYR A 60 -10.62 1.10 -13.90
C TYR A 60 -9.46 1.77 -14.66
N GLY A 61 -8.40 1.02 -15.02
CA GLY A 61 -7.24 1.54 -15.71
C GLY A 61 -6.43 2.52 -14.86
N LEU A 62 -5.54 3.28 -15.50
CA LEU A 62 -4.69 4.27 -14.81
C LEU A 62 -5.44 5.52 -14.34
N ALA A 63 -6.73 5.68 -14.67
CA ALA A 63 -7.54 6.82 -14.26
C ALA A 63 -7.84 6.84 -12.75
N GLY A 64 -7.62 5.70 -12.07
CA GLY A 64 -7.89 5.54 -10.65
C GLY A 64 -9.35 5.23 -10.37
N LYS A 65 -9.62 4.88 -9.11
CA LYS A 65 -10.98 4.59 -8.62
C LYS A 65 -11.22 5.48 -7.39
N PRO A 66 -12.08 6.50 -7.47
CA PRO A 66 -12.44 7.25 -6.27
C PRO A 66 -13.12 6.30 -5.27
N VAL A 67 -12.64 6.32 -4.02
CA VAL A 67 -13.24 5.63 -2.87
C VAL A 67 -13.91 6.65 -1.98
#